data_AF-A0A7G8HDE5-F1
#
_entry.id   AF-A0A7G8HDE5-F1
#
_cell.length_a   1.000
_cell.length_b   1.000
_cell.length_c   1.000
_cell.angle_alpha   90.00
_cell.angle_beta   90.00
_cell.angle_gamma   90.00
#
_symmetry.space_group_name_H-M   'P 1'
#
loop_
_entity.id
_entity.type
_entity.pdbx_description
1 polymer ?
#
loop_
_entity_poly.entity_id
_entity_poly.type
_entity_poly.pdbx_seq_one_letter_code
_entity_poly.pdbx_strand_id
1 'polypeptide(L)'
;MLPRILQLAASASLAATALLAAPIATPLALAHVGHGDEFQQQGDARQVRRNAETDALLGVATATPEDGPDGLSVPSTALVDANGKPLLFVQTQTTYDPVLVVTGSRQGDRVVITEGLDPTDEVVISGALSLYAESKKTPQAEPAADNKAAAPQDSATASPSALPIPALAAGAVVVLTAGAIWLNRRRKTDA
;
A
#
# COMPACT_ATOMS: atom_id res chain seq x y z
N MET A 1 72.68 8.15 19.45
CA MET A 1 73.87 8.05 18.57
C MET A 1 73.70 6.79 17.72
N LEU A 2 73.54 6.94 16.40
CA LEU A 2 73.45 5.84 15.41
C LEU A 2 74.88 5.38 15.00
N PRO A 3 75.07 4.11 14.56
CA PRO A 3 75.04 3.75 13.12
C PRO A 3 74.36 2.38 12.86
N ARG A 4 73.51 2.18 11.85
CA ARG A 4 73.68 2.15 10.37
C ARG A 4 74.37 0.89 9.80
N ILE A 5 73.52 -0.08 9.40
CA ILE A 5 73.47 -0.83 8.11
C ILE A 5 74.61 -1.82 7.72
N LEU A 6 74.16 -2.87 6.98
CA LEU A 6 74.88 -3.78 6.04
C LEU A 6 75.43 -5.08 6.70
N GLN A 7 75.33 -6.30 6.17
CA GLN A 7 75.26 -6.84 4.80
C GLN A 7 74.64 -8.26 4.83
N LEU A 8 74.01 -8.64 3.71
CA LEU A 8 73.95 -9.96 3.04
C LEU A 8 74.18 -11.26 3.82
N ALA A 9 73.23 -12.20 3.68
CA ALA A 9 73.55 -13.52 3.13
C ALA A 9 72.27 -14.20 2.64
N ALA A 10 72.26 -14.49 1.33
CA ALA A 10 71.31 -15.41 0.73
C ALA A 10 71.60 -16.83 1.22
N SER A 11 70.56 -17.60 1.52
CA SER A 11 70.59 -19.05 1.45
C SER A 11 69.18 -19.56 1.23
N ALA A 12 68.97 -20.09 0.03
CA ALA A 12 67.79 -20.82 -0.37
C ALA A 12 67.78 -22.19 0.33
N SER A 13 66.65 -22.54 0.92
CA SER A 13 66.34 -23.92 1.29
C SER A 13 64.91 -24.23 0.87
N LEU A 14 64.79 -24.95 -0.25
CA LEU A 14 63.58 -25.69 -0.61
C LEU A 14 63.43 -26.86 0.38
N ALA A 15 62.34 -26.88 1.13
CA ALA A 15 61.84 -28.10 1.74
C ALA A 15 60.32 -28.12 1.60
N ALA A 16 59.86 -29.01 0.72
CA ALA A 16 58.47 -29.28 0.44
C ALA A 16 57.86 -30.12 1.57
N THR A 17 56.70 -29.69 2.08
CA THR A 17 55.70 -30.58 2.67
C THR A 17 54.31 -30.07 2.29
N ALA A 18 53.68 -30.78 1.36
CA ALA A 18 52.28 -30.61 1.02
C ALA A 18 51.43 -30.98 2.23
N LEU A 19 50.84 -29.99 2.89
CA LEU A 19 49.83 -30.21 3.93
C LEU A 19 48.45 -29.91 3.35
N LEU A 20 47.82 -31.00 2.91
CA LEU A 20 46.40 -31.26 2.73
C LEU A 20 45.47 -30.05 2.86
N ALA A 21 45.13 -29.46 1.73
CA ALA A 21 43.98 -28.57 1.58
C ALA A 21 42.70 -29.39 1.77
N ALA A 22 42.11 -29.35 2.96
CA ALA A 22 40.71 -29.67 3.14
C ALA A 22 39.93 -28.36 3.04
N PRO A 23 39.18 -28.07 1.96
CA PRO A 23 38.16 -27.06 2.04
C PRO A 23 37.12 -27.60 3.02
N ILE A 24 37.17 -27.11 4.26
CA ILE A 24 36.02 -27.20 5.15
C ILE A 24 34.95 -26.40 4.40
N ALA A 25 34.08 -27.10 3.66
CA ALA A 25 32.91 -26.54 3.07
C ALA A 25 32.04 -26.06 4.24
N THR A 26 32.30 -24.86 4.73
CA THR A 26 31.33 -24.12 5.52
C THR A 26 30.08 -24.09 4.66
N PRO A 27 28.97 -24.73 5.07
CA PRO A 27 27.72 -24.45 4.41
C PRO A 27 27.51 -22.95 4.58
N LEU A 28 27.50 -22.22 3.47
CA LEU A 28 26.91 -20.89 3.44
C LEU A 28 25.48 -21.08 3.90
N ALA A 29 25.23 -20.87 5.18
CA ALA A 29 23.89 -20.62 5.66
C ALA A 29 23.47 -19.34 4.95
N LEU A 30 22.73 -19.51 3.85
CA LEU A 30 22.03 -18.42 3.17
C LEU A 30 20.93 -17.99 4.14
N ALA A 31 21.30 -17.18 5.13
CA ALA A 31 20.35 -16.39 5.87
C ALA A 31 19.60 -15.58 4.81
N HIS A 32 18.35 -15.96 4.57
CA HIS A 32 17.47 -15.19 3.72
C HIS A 32 17.27 -13.84 4.41
N VAL A 33 18.01 -12.83 3.97
CA VAL A 33 17.65 -11.45 4.23
C VAL A 33 16.43 -11.17 3.36
N GLY A 34 15.25 -11.37 3.95
CA GLY A 34 14.02 -10.72 3.53
C GLY A 34 13.41 -10.14 4.80
N HIS A 35 13.61 -8.84 5.04
CA HIS A 35 13.19 -8.15 6.27
C HIS A 35 13.12 -6.61 6.11
N GLY A 36 12.94 -6.09 4.89
CA GLY A 36 13.32 -4.70 4.59
C GLY A 36 12.26 -3.81 3.96
N ASP A 37 11.26 -4.36 3.27
CA ASP A 37 10.35 -3.56 2.46
C ASP A 37 8.95 -3.42 3.07
N GLU A 38 8.66 -4.17 4.13
CA GLU A 38 7.35 -4.27 4.76
C GLU A 38 7.03 -3.07 5.69
N PHE A 39 8.05 -2.31 6.11
CA PHE A 39 7.90 -1.10 6.94
C PHE A 39 8.09 0.19 6.15
N GLN A 40 8.07 0.11 4.82
CA GLN A 40 8.19 1.29 3.98
C GLN A 40 6.86 2.06 4.04
N GLN A 41 6.79 3.06 4.91
CA GLN A 41 5.68 4.02 5.04
C GLN A 41 5.56 4.95 3.81
N GLN A 42 5.92 4.45 2.64
CA GLN A 42 6.06 5.20 1.39
C GLN A 42 4.72 5.25 0.68
N GLY A 43 4.12 6.44 0.63
CA GLY A 43 2.80 6.69 0.04
C GLY A 43 1.94 7.59 0.94
N ASP A 44 0.85 8.13 0.42
CA ASP A 44 -0.10 8.92 1.19
C ASP A 44 -0.94 8.04 2.15
N ALA A 45 -1.55 8.66 3.17
CA ALA A 45 -2.50 7.95 4.04
C ALA A 45 -3.68 7.46 3.20
N ARG A 46 -4.08 6.20 3.39
CA ARG A 46 -5.23 5.59 2.70
C ARG A 46 -6.49 5.63 3.57
N GLN A 47 -7.63 5.41 2.94
CA GLN A 47 -8.86 5.15 3.68
C GLN A 47 -8.74 3.86 4.47
N VAL A 48 -9.14 3.88 5.74
CA VAL A 48 -9.16 2.70 6.60
C VAL A 48 -10.60 2.22 6.73
N ARG A 49 -10.88 0.93 6.55
CA ARG A 49 -12.23 0.40 6.77
C ARG A 49 -12.58 0.43 8.25
N ARG A 50 -13.79 0.87 8.56
CA ARG A 50 -14.31 0.89 9.92
C ARG A 50 -14.65 -0.52 10.38
N ASN A 51 -14.24 -0.88 11.59
CA ASN A 51 -14.51 -2.17 12.19
C ASN A 51 -14.59 -2.00 13.70
N ALA A 52 -15.74 -2.28 14.31
CA ALA A 52 -15.98 -2.01 15.73
C ALA A 52 -14.96 -2.66 16.68
N GLU A 53 -14.45 -3.85 16.35
CA GLU A 53 -13.47 -4.56 17.16
C GLU A 53 -12.08 -3.91 17.05
N THR A 54 -11.70 -3.51 15.83
CA THR A 54 -10.46 -2.76 15.56
C THR A 54 -10.54 -1.37 16.19
N ASP A 55 -11.66 -0.66 16.04
CA ASP A 55 -11.89 0.66 16.63
C ASP A 55 -11.72 0.61 18.16
N ALA A 56 -12.24 -0.43 18.81
CA ALA A 56 -12.08 -0.64 20.25
C ALA A 56 -10.62 -0.93 20.65
N LEU A 57 -9.89 -1.73 19.86
CA LEU A 57 -8.47 -2.02 20.09
C LEU A 57 -7.58 -0.78 19.89
N LEU A 58 -7.92 0.05 18.90
CA LEU A 58 -7.16 1.26 18.56
C LEU A 58 -7.58 2.47 19.42
N GLY A 59 -8.65 2.36 20.21
CA GLY A 59 -9.19 3.46 21.02
C GLY A 59 -9.76 4.60 20.18
N VAL A 60 -10.38 4.27 19.04
CA VAL A 60 -10.93 5.25 18.10
C VAL A 60 -12.23 5.82 18.66
N ALA A 61 -12.29 7.15 18.79
CA ALA A 61 -13.49 7.88 19.14
C ALA A 61 -13.67 9.07 18.20
N THR A 62 -14.92 9.39 17.86
CA THR A 62 -15.27 10.50 16.97
C THR A 62 -16.15 11.53 17.66
N ALA A 63 -16.09 12.76 17.16
CA ALA A 63 -17.00 13.83 17.51
C ALA A 63 -17.09 14.85 16.37
N THR A 64 -18.19 15.60 16.33
CA THR A 64 -18.31 16.78 15.47
C THR A 64 -17.34 17.88 15.91
N PRO A 65 -16.70 18.60 14.98
CA PRO A 65 -15.93 19.81 15.27
C PRO A 65 -16.81 20.85 15.95
N GLU A 66 -16.22 21.70 16.80
CA GLU A 66 -16.96 22.82 17.39
C GLU A 66 -16.84 24.04 16.49
N ASP A 67 -17.97 24.69 16.20
CA ASP A 67 -17.98 25.95 15.46
C ASP A 67 -17.42 27.12 16.30
N GLY A 68 -16.55 27.92 15.69
CA GLY A 68 -15.96 29.10 16.30
C GLY A 68 -15.86 30.28 15.33
N PRO A 69 -15.53 31.49 15.83
CA PRO A 69 -15.48 32.71 15.02
C PRO A 69 -14.39 32.69 13.94
N ASP A 70 -13.31 31.93 14.15
CA ASP A 70 -12.15 31.84 13.27
C ASP A 70 -12.11 30.54 12.44
N GLY A 71 -13.12 29.67 12.57
CA GLY A 71 -13.20 28.36 11.91
C GLY A 71 -13.65 27.24 12.84
N LEU A 72 -13.56 26.00 12.35
CA LEU A 72 -13.91 24.79 13.12
C LEU A 72 -12.80 24.45 14.09
N SER A 73 -13.12 24.03 15.31
CA SER A 73 -12.13 23.70 16.32
C SER A 73 -12.20 22.22 16.71
N VAL A 74 -11.05 21.57 16.67
CA VAL A 74 -10.88 20.16 17.04
C VAL A 74 -9.83 19.99 18.14
N PRO A 75 -9.91 18.94 18.98
CA PRO A 75 -8.85 18.58 19.91
C PRO A 75 -7.52 18.33 19.19
N SER A 76 -6.40 18.69 19.81
CA SER A 76 -5.10 18.49 19.18
C SER A 76 -4.72 17.02 18.97
N THR A 77 -5.33 16.12 19.73
CA THR A 77 -5.20 14.66 19.58
C THR A 77 -5.80 14.12 18.29
N ALA A 78 -6.67 14.90 17.62
CA ALA A 78 -7.24 14.55 16.32
C ALA A 78 -6.23 14.75 15.17
N LEU A 79 -5.26 15.65 15.36
CA LEU A 79 -4.32 16.06 14.32
C LEU A 79 -3.15 15.08 14.22
N VAL A 80 -2.88 14.59 13.02
CA VAL A 80 -1.71 13.77 12.70
C VAL A 80 -0.79 14.55 11.76
N ASP A 81 0.53 14.44 11.96
CA ASP A 81 1.51 14.93 11.00
C ASP A 81 1.76 13.87 9.92
N ALA A 82 1.42 14.18 8.68
CA ALA A 82 1.70 13.36 7.52
C ALA A 82 2.77 14.04 6.66
N ASN A 83 4.04 13.80 6.98
CA ASN A 83 5.20 14.38 6.28
C ASN A 83 5.20 15.93 6.32
N GLY A 84 4.97 16.52 7.48
CA GLY A 84 4.90 17.97 7.66
C GLY A 84 3.58 18.60 7.21
N LYS A 85 2.56 17.78 6.89
CA LYS A 85 1.22 18.24 6.53
C LYS A 85 0.22 17.77 7.58
N PRO A 86 -0.59 18.67 8.17
CA PRO A 86 -1.61 18.27 9.13
C PRO A 86 -2.72 17.49 8.43
N LEU A 87 -3.07 16.36 9.03
CA LEU A 87 -4.05 15.40 8.54
C LEU A 87 -5.06 15.08 9.64
N LEU A 88 -6.33 15.01 9.27
CA LEU A 88 -7.43 14.51 10.11
C LEU A 88 -8.02 13.25 9.46
N PHE A 89 -8.70 12.44 10.26
CA PHE A 89 -9.52 11.33 9.75
C PHE A 89 -10.99 11.66 9.97
N VAL A 90 -11.75 11.68 8.88
CA VAL A 90 -13.21 11.88 8.91
C VAL A 90 -13.90 10.53 8.79
N GLN A 91 -14.82 10.25 9.69
CA GLN A 91 -15.63 9.05 9.70
C GLN A 91 -16.76 9.17 8.67
N THR A 92 -16.79 8.20 7.76
CA THR A 92 -17.91 7.96 6.86
C THR A 92 -18.76 6.79 7.37
N GLN A 93 -19.70 6.31 6.56
CA GLN A 93 -20.50 5.14 6.92
C GLN A 93 -19.67 3.86 7.08
N THR A 94 -18.59 3.70 6.32
CA THR A 94 -17.82 2.44 6.26
C THR A 94 -16.32 2.60 6.38
N THR A 95 -15.81 3.84 6.37
CA THR A 95 -14.37 4.14 6.36
C THR A 95 -14.02 5.33 7.23
N TYR A 96 -12.74 5.45 7.52
CA TYR A 96 -12.08 6.66 7.98
C TYR A 96 -11.27 7.22 6.83
N ASP A 97 -11.65 8.42 6.37
CA ASP A 97 -11.08 9.07 5.21
C ASP A 97 -10.02 10.08 5.65
N PRO A 98 -8.77 9.98 5.14
CA PRO A 98 -7.71 10.92 5.45
C PRO A 98 -7.95 12.24 4.71
N VAL A 99 -8.02 13.34 5.45
CA VAL A 99 -8.24 14.69 4.90
C VAL A 99 -7.11 15.61 5.35
N LEU A 100 -6.38 16.15 4.37
CA LEU A 100 -5.37 17.18 4.61
C LEU A 100 -6.07 18.50 4.88
N VAL A 101 -5.63 19.21 5.91
CA VAL A 101 -6.28 20.43 6.37
C VAL A 101 -5.31 21.60 6.44
N VAL A 102 -5.86 22.80 6.62
CA VAL A 102 -5.09 23.99 6.99
C VAL A 102 -5.45 24.35 8.42
N THR A 103 -4.44 24.47 9.27
CA THR A 103 -4.61 24.81 10.69
C THR A 103 -4.35 26.30 10.91
N GLY A 104 -5.20 26.93 11.70
CA GLY A 104 -5.03 28.29 12.20
C GLY A 104 -4.43 28.32 13.61
N SER A 105 -4.96 29.23 14.44
CA SER A 105 -4.50 29.44 15.82
C SER A 105 -4.73 28.22 16.71
N ARG A 106 -3.81 28.00 17.65
CA ARG A 106 -3.96 27.00 18.71
C ARG A 106 -4.41 27.68 20.01
N GLN A 107 -5.43 27.12 20.65
CA GLN A 107 -6.04 27.63 21.87
C GLN A 107 -6.09 26.51 22.93
N GLY A 108 -5.12 26.50 23.82
CA GLY A 108 -4.95 25.42 24.82
C GLY A 108 -4.73 24.06 24.15
N ASP A 109 -5.64 23.13 24.39
CA ASP A 109 -5.63 21.79 23.77
C ASP A 109 -6.23 21.77 22.36
N ARG A 110 -6.97 22.80 21.93
CA ARG A 110 -7.68 22.78 20.65
C ARG A 110 -6.94 23.54 19.56
N VAL A 111 -7.14 23.10 18.32
CA VAL A 111 -6.57 23.71 17.12
C VAL A 111 -7.73 24.13 16.21
N VAL A 112 -7.64 25.35 15.67
CA VAL A 112 -8.59 25.85 14.67
C VAL A 112 -8.22 25.29 13.30
N ILE A 113 -9.21 24.82 12.56
CA ILE A 113 -9.14 24.32 11.19
C ILE A 113 -9.82 25.36 10.30
N THR A 114 -9.05 25.94 9.38
CA THR A 114 -9.53 27.01 8.50
C THR A 114 -9.99 26.47 7.15
N GLU A 115 -9.46 25.31 6.72
CA GLU A 115 -9.81 24.67 5.45
C GLU A 115 -9.75 23.14 5.54
N GLY A 116 -10.56 22.47 4.72
CA GLY A 116 -10.53 21.01 4.54
C GLY A 116 -11.39 20.21 5.51
N LEU A 117 -12.31 20.84 6.22
CA LEU A 117 -13.21 20.16 7.16
C LEU A 117 -14.61 20.78 7.10
N ASP A 118 -15.65 19.94 7.07
CA ASP A 118 -17.04 20.39 7.13
C ASP A 118 -17.58 20.35 8.58
N PRO A 119 -18.50 21.25 8.97
CA PRO A 119 -19.04 21.31 10.34
C PRO A 119 -19.85 20.06 10.73
N THR A 120 -20.36 19.32 9.75
CA THR A 120 -21.16 18.12 9.97
C THR A 120 -20.35 16.82 9.98
N ASP A 121 -19.04 16.91 9.75
CA ASP A 121 -18.18 15.74 9.68
C ASP A 121 -17.94 15.15 11.07
N GLU A 122 -17.94 13.83 11.17
CA GLU A 122 -17.52 13.13 12.37
C GLU A 122 -16.01 12.95 12.32
N VAL A 123 -15.27 13.63 13.19
CA VAL A 123 -13.80 13.62 13.17
C VAL A 123 -13.27 12.69 14.24
N VAL A 124 -12.23 11.91 13.91
CA VAL A 124 -11.52 11.09 14.89
C VAL A 124 -10.76 11.99 15.88
N ILE A 125 -11.19 11.99 17.13
CA ILE A 125 -10.60 12.79 18.23
C ILE A 125 -9.69 11.97 19.15
N SER A 126 -9.69 10.65 19.02
CA SER A 126 -8.81 9.72 19.75
C SER A 126 -8.46 8.54 18.88
N GLY A 127 -7.26 7.98 19.03
CA GLY A 127 -6.78 6.87 18.19
C GLY A 127 -6.33 7.27 16.77
N ALA A 128 -6.25 8.57 16.45
CA ALA A 128 -5.90 9.06 15.12
C ALA A 128 -4.52 8.59 14.63
N LEU A 129 -3.52 8.55 15.52
CA LEU A 129 -2.18 8.03 15.19
C LEU A 129 -2.19 6.53 14.88
N SER A 130 -2.99 5.75 15.61
CA SER A 130 -3.16 4.32 15.38
C SER A 130 -3.84 4.06 14.04
N LEU A 131 -4.88 4.84 13.71
CA LEU A 131 -5.51 4.82 12.38
C LEU A 131 -4.54 5.24 11.28
N TYR A 132 -3.67 6.21 11.53
CA TYR A 132 -2.64 6.61 10.59
C TYR A 132 -1.68 5.45 10.28
N ALA A 133 -1.24 4.72 11.30
CA ALA A 133 -0.39 3.54 11.10
C ALA A 133 -1.11 2.47 10.25
N GLU A 134 -2.38 2.20 10.52
CA GLU A 134 -3.18 1.26 9.72
C GLU A 134 -3.36 1.75 8.27
N SER A 135 -3.52 3.07 8.07
CA SER A 135 -3.65 3.69 6.74
C SER A 135 -2.39 3.53 5.87
N LYS A 136 -1.23 3.40 6.51
CA LYS A 136 0.08 3.24 5.86
C LYS A 136 0.44 1.79 5.62
N LYS A 137 -0.32 0.85 6.17
CA LYS A 137 -0.10 -0.57 5.96
C LYS A 137 -0.34 -0.90 4.49
N THR A 138 0.65 -1.52 3.86
CA THR A 138 0.46 -2.09 2.53
C THR A 138 -0.52 -3.26 2.66
N PRO A 139 -1.62 -3.31 1.90
CA PRO A 139 -2.47 -4.49 1.87
C PRO A 139 -1.59 -5.68 1.51
N GLN A 140 -1.47 -6.65 2.42
CA GLN A 140 -0.82 -7.91 2.12
C GLN A 140 -1.56 -8.48 0.93
N ALA A 141 -0.88 -8.63 -0.21
CA ALA A 141 -1.45 -9.32 -1.36
C ALA A 141 -1.95 -10.67 -0.85
N GLU A 142 -3.25 -10.93 -0.99
CA GLU A 142 -3.77 -12.28 -0.86
C GLU A 142 -2.88 -13.16 -1.75
N PRO A 143 -2.28 -14.26 -1.24
CA PRO A 143 -1.59 -15.19 -2.11
C PRO A 143 -2.61 -15.55 -3.19
N ALA A 144 -2.25 -15.24 -4.44
CA ALA A 144 -3.09 -15.55 -5.58
C ALA A 144 -3.53 -16.99 -5.43
N ALA A 145 -4.81 -17.20 -5.08
CA ALA A 145 -5.40 -18.51 -5.08
C ALA A 145 -5.06 -19.09 -6.44
N ASP A 146 -4.37 -20.23 -6.43
CA ASP A 146 -3.90 -20.95 -7.60
C ASP A 146 -4.90 -20.86 -8.76
N ASN A 147 -4.68 -19.88 -9.64
CA ASN A 147 -5.14 -20.01 -11.01
C ASN A 147 -4.19 -21.05 -11.61
N LYS A 148 -4.51 -22.32 -11.32
CA LYS A 148 -4.02 -23.46 -12.05
C LYS A 148 -4.25 -23.13 -13.51
N ALA A 149 -3.15 -22.77 -14.15
CA ALA A 149 -3.05 -22.57 -15.57
C ALA A 149 -3.74 -23.77 -16.23
N ALA A 150 -4.86 -23.51 -16.89
CA ALA A 150 -5.30 -24.38 -17.96
C ALA A 150 -4.13 -24.40 -18.95
N ALA A 151 -3.51 -25.56 -19.09
CA ALA A 151 -2.43 -25.78 -20.03
C ALA A 151 -2.84 -25.31 -21.43
N PRO A 152 -1.92 -24.76 -22.24
CA PRO A 152 -2.16 -24.58 -23.66
C PRO A 152 -2.21 -25.96 -24.30
N GLN A 153 -3.41 -26.49 -24.55
CA GLN A 153 -3.57 -27.59 -25.49
C GLN A 153 -3.73 -27.00 -26.88
N ASP A 154 -2.57 -26.84 -27.51
CA ASP A 154 -2.43 -26.82 -28.95
C ASP A 154 -3.10 -28.08 -29.51
N SER A 155 -4.10 -27.91 -30.36
CA SER A 155 -4.63 -28.95 -31.23
C SER A 155 -5.27 -28.27 -32.42
N ALA A 156 -4.43 -28.03 -33.41
CA ALA A 156 -4.83 -27.85 -34.79
C ALA A 156 -5.82 -28.94 -35.21
N THR A 157 -6.98 -28.54 -35.76
CA THR A 157 -7.69 -29.31 -36.80
C THR A 157 -8.57 -28.35 -37.61
N ALA A 158 -8.09 -28.08 -38.82
CA ALA A 158 -8.84 -27.85 -40.05
C ALA A 158 -9.96 -26.80 -40.07
N SER A 159 -9.65 -25.66 -40.69
CA SER A 159 -10.61 -24.93 -41.53
C SER A 159 -10.72 -25.64 -42.89
N PRO A 160 -11.88 -26.18 -43.28
CA PRO A 160 -12.24 -26.26 -44.69
C PRO A 160 -12.99 -24.97 -45.07
N SER A 161 -12.47 -24.33 -46.10
CA SER A 161 -13.06 -23.19 -46.81
C SER A 161 -14.57 -23.36 -47.04
N ALA A 162 -15.29 -22.25 -46.90
CA ALA A 162 -16.70 -22.13 -47.23
C ALA A 162 -16.99 -22.63 -48.66
N LEU A 163 -18.00 -23.51 -48.78
CA LEU A 163 -18.65 -23.87 -50.04
C LEU A 163 -19.73 -22.83 -50.40
N PRO A 164 -20.00 -22.58 -51.70
CA PRO A 164 -21.22 -21.85 -52.10
C PRO A 164 -22.47 -22.74 -51.96
N ILE A 165 -23.57 -22.14 -51.50
CA ILE A 165 -24.91 -22.74 -51.28
C ILE A 165 -25.66 -22.94 -52.64
N PRO A 166 -26.59 -23.90 -52.77
CA PRO A 166 -28.00 -23.67 -52.37
C PRO A 166 -28.56 -24.89 -51.59
N ALA A 167 -29.56 -24.84 -50.70
CA ALA A 167 -30.84 -24.15 -50.73
C ALA A 167 -31.55 -24.27 -49.35
N LEU A 168 -32.42 -23.30 -49.05
CA LEU A 168 -33.66 -23.40 -48.25
C LEU A 168 -33.56 -23.87 -46.77
N ALA A 169 -33.70 -22.93 -45.83
CA ALA A 169 -34.84 -22.82 -44.91
C ALA A 169 -34.48 -22.06 -43.62
N ALA A 170 -35.24 -21.00 -43.36
CA ALA A 170 -35.62 -20.46 -42.06
C ALA A 170 -34.53 -20.19 -40.99
N GLY A 171 -34.31 -18.91 -40.70
CA GLY A 171 -34.18 -18.46 -39.32
C GLY A 171 -32.95 -17.63 -38.99
N ALA A 172 -33.22 -16.33 -38.76
CA ALA A 172 -32.49 -15.44 -37.86
C ALA A 172 -31.03 -15.05 -38.21
N VAL A 173 -30.96 -13.92 -38.94
CA VAL A 173 -29.88 -12.93 -38.86
C VAL A 173 -29.94 -12.21 -37.50
N VAL A 174 -28.78 -11.83 -36.94
CA VAL A 174 -28.46 -10.53 -36.27
C VAL A 174 -27.02 -10.68 -35.73
N VAL A 175 -26.00 -10.20 -36.43
CA VAL A 175 -25.47 -8.81 -36.49
C VAL A 175 -24.80 -8.40 -35.18
N LEU A 176 -23.47 -8.40 -35.24
CA LEU A 176 -22.55 -7.77 -34.29
C LEU A 176 -22.71 -6.25 -34.37
N THR A 177 -23.01 -5.61 -33.25
CA THR A 177 -22.83 -4.16 -33.08
C THR A 177 -22.00 -3.86 -31.85
N ALA A 178 -20.84 -3.26 -32.11
CA ALA A 178 -20.11 -2.44 -31.16
C ALA A 178 -20.95 -1.22 -30.75
N GLY A 179 -20.81 -0.77 -29.51
CA GLY A 179 -21.41 0.49 -29.07
C GLY A 179 -21.32 0.69 -27.57
N ALA A 180 -20.47 1.63 -27.16
CA ALA A 180 -20.46 2.25 -25.84
C ALA A 180 -21.85 2.77 -25.45
N ILE A 181 -22.08 3.04 -24.16
CA ILE A 181 -22.61 4.33 -23.67
C ILE A 181 -22.76 4.28 -22.13
N TRP A 182 -22.12 5.27 -21.52
CA TRP A 182 -22.19 5.73 -20.15
C TRP A 182 -23.51 6.47 -19.91
N LEU A 183 -24.26 6.14 -18.83
CA LEU A 183 -25.35 6.92 -18.23
C LEU A 183 -25.75 6.21 -16.91
N ASN A 184 -26.28 6.81 -15.84
CA ASN A 184 -26.81 8.13 -15.60
C ASN A 184 -26.83 8.35 -14.08
N ARG A 185 -26.58 9.59 -13.68
CA ARG A 185 -26.72 10.11 -12.32
C ARG A 185 -28.20 10.44 -12.05
N ARG A 186 -28.66 10.18 -10.81
CA ARG A 186 -29.90 10.64 -10.09
C ARG A 186 -30.73 9.44 -9.61
N ARG A 187 -31.15 9.39 -8.35
CA ARG A 187 -32.31 10.17 -7.88
C ARG A 187 -32.24 10.52 -6.39
N LYS A 188 -32.57 11.79 -6.11
CA LYS A 188 -33.26 12.27 -4.90
C LYS A 188 -34.49 11.40 -4.65
N THR A 189 -34.76 11.05 -3.42
CA THR A 189 -36.12 10.79 -2.95
C THR A 189 -36.26 11.44 -1.59
N ASP A 190 -37.19 12.39 -1.57
CA ASP A 190 -37.74 13.08 -0.43
C ASP A 190 -38.91 12.21 0.08
N ALA A 191 -38.95 11.94 1.38
CA ALA A 191 -40.12 11.54 2.16
C ALA A 191 -39.81 11.76 3.64
#